data_AF-A0A7S2PQN7-F1
#
_entry.id   AF-A0A7S2PQN7-F1
#
_cell.length_a   1.000
_cell.length_b   1.000
_cell.length_c   1.000
_cell.angle_alpha   90.00
_cell.angle_beta   90.00
_cell.angle_gamma   90.00
#
_symmetry.space_group_name_H-M   'P 1'
#
loop_
_entity.id
_entity.type
_entity.pdbx_description
1 polymer ?
#
loop_
_entity_poly.entity_id
_entity_poly.type
_entity_poly.pdbx_seq_one_letter_code
_entity_poly.pdbx_strand_id
1 'polypeptide(L)'
;AEAGCPRIRAHRKFLAPPPPRRTAQMAELDHATAAARAEAVPRRALALCGGGFRASSVGAGLTSGLLAAAHARRPGAEAPPTLRGTGLYGRFASVASVSGGTWFAAELIYSEQFVALVEEMAVSPAEAAAMHRARWTEPLL
;
A
#
# COMPACT_ATOMS: atom_id res chain seq x y z
N ALA A 1 -46.98 -52.20 30.99
CA ALA A 1 -45.72 -52.14 31.74
C ALA A 1 -44.78 -51.27 30.93
N GLU A 2 -44.70 -49.97 31.21
CA GLU A 2 -43.70 -49.34 32.12
C GLU A 2 -42.25 -49.66 31.68
N ALA A 3 -41.35 -48.70 31.48
CA ALA A 3 -41.12 -47.52 32.29
C ALA A 3 -40.58 -46.32 31.46
N GLY A 4 -41.06 -45.13 31.80
CA GLY A 4 -40.55 -43.86 31.30
C GLY A 4 -39.26 -43.44 32.02
N CYS A 5 -38.27 -42.99 31.25
CA CYS A 5 -37.05 -42.38 31.77
C CYS A 5 -37.21 -40.84 31.81
N PRO A 6 -37.09 -40.18 32.98
CA PRO A 6 -37.18 -38.73 33.04
C PRO A 6 -35.86 -38.08 32.60
N ARG A 7 -35.92 -37.30 31.51
CA ARG A 7 -34.82 -36.43 31.07
C ARG A 7 -34.75 -35.19 31.97
N ILE A 8 -33.79 -35.16 32.89
CA ILE A 8 -33.44 -33.95 33.65
C ILE A 8 -32.63 -33.02 32.73
N ARG A 9 -33.27 -32.00 32.15
CA ARG A 9 -32.59 -30.87 31.52
C ARG A 9 -32.25 -29.81 32.58
N ALA A 10 -31.03 -29.84 33.09
CA ALA A 10 -30.47 -28.71 33.82
C ALA A 10 -30.01 -27.64 32.81
N HIS A 11 -30.89 -26.70 32.46
CA HIS A 11 -30.48 -25.46 31.78
C HIS A 11 -29.79 -24.55 32.79
N ARG A 12 -28.48 -24.77 33.04
CA ARG A 12 -27.63 -23.73 33.65
C ARG A 12 -27.45 -22.63 32.60
N LYS A 13 -28.23 -21.55 32.74
CA LYS A 13 -27.93 -20.29 32.06
C LYS A 13 -26.58 -19.81 32.57
N PHE A 14 -25.52 -20.03 31.79
CA PHE A 14 -24.26 -19.32 31.96
C PHE A 14 -24.55 -17.84 31.65
N LEU A 15 -24.78 -17.05 32.69
CA LEU A 15 -24.74 -15.61 32.59
C LEU A 15 -23.30 -15.24 32.21
N ALA A 16 -23.13 -14.70 31.01
CA ALA A 16 -21.84 -14.12 30.62
C ALA A 16 -21.42 -13.10 31.70
N PRO A 17 -20.14 -13.08 32.10
CA PRO A 17 -19.68 -12.09 33.05
C PRO A 17 -19.99 -10.69 32.52
N PRO A 18 -20.36 -9.74 33.40
CA PRO A 18 -20.59 -8.36 32.96
C PRO A 18 -19.34 -7.83 32.25
N PRO A 19 -19.49 -7.03 31.19
CA PRO A 19 -18.33 -6.45 30.52
C PRO A 19 -17.49 -5.67 31.54
N PRO A 20 -16.16 -5.71 31.42
CA PRO A 20 -15.29 -4.98 32.34
C PRO A 20 -15.71 -3.52 32.36
N ARG A 21 -15.88 -2.96 33.56
CA ARG A 21 -16.20 -1.54 33.73
C ARG A 21 -15.09 -0.73 33.06
N ARG A 22 -15.44 0.06 32.05
CA ARG A 22 -14.53 1.05 31.45
C ARG A 22 -14.01 1.94 32.58
N THR A 23 -12.72 1.82 32.88
CA THR A 23 -12.07 2.66 33.88
C THR A 23 -11.94 4.08 33.34
N ALA A 24 -11.87 5.08 34.24
CA ALA A 24 -11.63 6.47 33.84
C ALA A 24 -10.38 6.61 32.95
N GLN A 25 -9.34 5.80 33.23
CA GLN A 25 -8.12 5.68 32.41
C GLN A 25 -8.40 5.31 30.95
N MET A 26 -9.39 4.45 30.67
CA MET A 26 -9.70 4.02 29.31
C MET A 26 -10.49 5.09 28.55
N ALA A 27 -11.34 5.86 29.25
CA ALA A 27 -12.02 7.01 28.66
C ALA A 27 -11.06 8.18 28.36
N GLU A 28 -10.04 8.34 29.20
CA GLU A 28 -8.97 9.34 29.03
C GLU A 28 -8.03 8.96 27.86
N LEU A 29 -7.70 7.67 27.71
CA LEU A 29 -7.01 7.15 26.52
C LEU A 29 -7.84 7.35 25.24
N ASP A 30 -9.15 7.08 25.28
CA ASP A 30 -10.04 7.31 24.14
C ASP A 30 -10.08 8.80 23.73
N HIS A 31 -10.12 9.72 24.70
CA HIS A 31 -10.09 11.17 24.44
C HIS A 31 -8.76 11.66 23.89
N ALA A 32 -7.64 11.23 24.46
CA ALA A 32 -6.31 11.58 23.96
C ALA A 32 -6.09 11.07 22.53
N THR A 33 -6.58 9.86 22.23
CA THR A 33 -6.50 9.26 20.88
C THR A 33 -7.40 10.00 19.88
N ALA A 34 -8.57 10.46 20.31
CA ALA A 34 -9.47 11.25 19.48
C ALA A 34 -8.91 12.66 19.19
N ALA A 35 -8.33 13.32 20.18
CA ALA A 35 -7.67 14.62 20.02
C ALA A 35 -6.46 14.53 19.08
N ALA A 36 -5.61 13.50 19.24
CA ALA A 36 -4.48 13.25 18.33
C ALA A 36 -4.91 12.96 16.88
N ARG A 37 -6.10 12.37 16.68
CA ARG A 37 -6.69 12.18 15.34
C ARG A 37 -7.27 13.47 14.76
N ALA A 38 -7.80 14.37 15.61
CA ALA A 38 -8.36 15.65 15.19
C ALA A 38 -7.29 16.65 14.76
N GLU A 39 -6.08 16.60 15.32
CA GLU A 39 -4.92 17.40 14.89
C GLU A 39 -4.13 16.80 13.72
N ALA A 40 -4.41 15.55 13.33
CA ALA A 40 -3.64 14.89 12.30
C ALA A 40 -3.92 15.51 10.92
N VAL A 41 -2.93 16.21 10.36
CA VAL A 41 -2.94 16.62 8.95
C VAL A 41 -3.25 15.40 8.09
N PRO A 42 -4.26 15.44 7.19
CA PRO A 42 -4.63 14.29 6.37
C PRO A 42 -3.43 13.79 5.56
N ARG A 43 -2.89 12.64 5.95
CA ARG A 43 -1.76 12.00 5.28
C ARG A 43 -2.29 11.10 4.18
N ARG A 44 -1.80 11.30 2.96
CA ARG A 44 -2.20 10.47 1.80
C ARG A 44 -1.51 9.12 1.90
N ALA A 45 -2.23 8.05 1.58
CA ALA A 45 -1.70 6.70 1.48
C ALA A 45 -1.70 6.25 0.01
N LEU A 46 -0.68 5.49 -0.38
CA LEU A 46 -0.61 4.82 -1.67
C LEU A 46 -1.03 3.36 -1.50
N ALA A 47 -2.00 2.89 -2.28
CA ALA A 47 -2.43 1.49 -2.29
C ALA A 47 -2.09 0.83 -3.63
N LEU A 48 -1.36 -0.28 -3.58
CA LEU A 48 -0.87 -1.01 -4.76
C LEU A 48 -1.49 -2.41 -4.80
N CYS A 49 -2.36 -2.64 -5.77
CA CYS A 49 -3.07 -3.90 -5.93
C CYS A 49 -2.18 -5.04 -6.44
N GLY A 50 -2.57 -6.27 -6.14
CA GLY A 50 -1.91 -7.48 -6.62
C GLY A 50 -2.22 -7.81 -8.08
N GLY A 51 -1.48 -8.78 -8.62
CA GLY A 51 -1.61 -9.25 -10.00
C GLY A 51 -0.32 -9.80 -10.61
N GLY A 52 0.61 -10.29 -9.80
CA GLY A 52 1.91 -10.81 -10.24
C GLY A 52 2.69 -9.84 -11.13
N PHE A 53 3.35 -10.38 -12.17
CA PHE A 53 4.11 -9.61 -13.14
C PHE A 53 3.31 -8.46 -13.76
N ARG A 54 2.02 -8.69 -14.08
CA ARG A 54 1.14 -7.65 -14.66
C ARG A 54 1.04 -6.43 -13.77
N ALA A 55 0.80 -6.62 -12.46
CA ALA A 55 0.69 -5.50 -11.53
C ALA A 55 2.01 -4.71 -11.45
N SER A 56 3.15 -5.41 -11.47
CA SER A 56 4.46 -4.75 -11.47
C SER A 56 4.72 -3.96 -12.75
N SER A 57 4.50 -4.56 -13.92
CA SER A 57 4.68 -3.90 -15.22
C SER A 57 3.76 -2.68 -15.38
N VAL A 58 2.50 -2.76 -14.94
CA VAL A 58 1.57 -1.63 -14.96
C VAL A 58 2.05 -0.53 -14.00
N GLY A 59 2.52 -0.89 -12.81
CA GLY A 59 3.12 0.06 -11.87
C GLY A 59 4.32 0.79 -12.45
N ALA A 60 5.24 0.07 -13.09
CA ALA A 60 6.42 0.64 -13.73
C ALA A 60 6.04 1.60 -14.87
N GLY A 61 5.18 1.16 -15.80
CA GLY A 61 4.72 1.99 -16.92
C GLY A 61 3.90 3.21 -16.50
N LEU A 62 3.03 3.07 -15.50
CA LEU A 62 2.28 4.21 -14.95
C LEU A 62 3.23 5.22 -14.30
N THR A 63 4.22 4.74 -13.56
CA THR A 63 5.21 5.59 -12.89
C THR A 63 6.07 6.35 -13.87
N SER A 64 6.61 5.68 -14.89
CA SER A 64 7.43 6.35 -15.91
C SER A 64 6.62 7.37 -16.71
N GLY A 65 5.36 7.06 -17.05
CA GLY A 65 4.46 7.99 -17.73
C GLY A 65 4.12 9.22 -16.88
N LEU A 66 3.81 9.03 -15.59
CA LEU A 66 3.56 10.13 -14.66
C LEU A 66 4.82 10.99 -14.45
N LEU A 67 5.98 10.35 -14.38
CA LEU A 67 7.27 11.02 -14.25
C LEU A 67 7.58 11.88 -15.49
N ALA A 68 7.41 11.34 -16.69
CA ALA A 68 7.57 12.09 -17.95
C ALA A 68 6.62 13.30 -18.02
N ALA A 69 5.35 13.10 -17.69
CA ALA A 69 4.35 14.16 -17.68
C ALA A 69 4.62 15.25 -16.62
N ALA A 70 5.08 14.85 -15.42
CA ALA A 70 5.45 15.80 -14.37
C ALA A 70 6.67 16.64 -14.76
N HIS A 71 7.66 16.03 -15.41
CA HIS A 71 8.85 16.70 -15.89
C HIS A 71 8.55 17.69 -17.03
N ALA A 72 7.75 17.30 -18.01
CA ALA A 72 7.35 18.17 -19.13
C ALA A 72 6.58 19.43 -18.67
N ARG A 73 5.98 19.41 -17.47
CA ARG A 73 5.26 20.55 -16.88
C ARG A 73 6.15 21.45 -16.02
N ARG A 74 7.42 21.10 -15.79
CA ARG A 74 8.32 21.86 -14.93
C ARG A 74 9.03 22.97 -15.75
N PRO A 75 8.94 24.25 -15.35
CA PRO A 75 9.66 25.32 -16.02
C PRO A 75 11.18 25.12 -15.94
N GLY A 76 11.89 25.26 -17.06
CA GLY A 76 13.35 25.18 -17.13
C GLY A 76 13.93 23.76 -16.94
N ALA A 77 13.16 22.73 -17.28
CA ALA A 77 13.60 21.36 -17.09
C ALA A 77 14.61 20.94 -18.19
N GLU A 78 15.90 21.09 -17.92
CA GLU A 78 16.98 20.63 -18.81
C GLU A 78 17.55 19.25 -18.42
N ALA A 79 17.45 18.88 -17.13
CA ALA A 79 17.97 17.62 -16.61
C ALA A 79 16.95 16.47 -16.79
N PRO A 80 17.39 15.22 -17.02
CA PRO A 80 16.47 14.07 -17.14
C PRO A 80 15.49 13.94 -15.98
N PRO A 81 14.26 13.46 -16.23
CA PRO A 81 13.26 13.28 -15.19
C PRO A 81 13.71 12.24 -14.15
N THR A 82 13.77 12.63 -12.88
CA THR A 82 14.03 11.71 -11.76
C THR A 82 12.84 11.62 -10.81
N LEU A 83 12.63 10.44 -10.22
CA LEU A 83 11.58 10.22 -9.20
C LEU A 83 11.80 11.13 -7.99
N ARG A 84 13.05 11.26 -7.55
CA ARG A 84 13.41 12.16 -6.46
C ARG A 84 13.18 13.62 -6.86
N GLY A 85 13.61 14.03 -8.06
CA GLY A 85 13.52 15.41 -8.52
C GLY A 85 12.10 15.91 -8.75
N THR A 86 11.15 15.01 -9.05
CA THR A 86 9.72 15.35 -9.22
C THR A 86 8.91 15.28 -7.93
N GLY A 87 9.40 14.57 -6.91
CA GLY A 87 8.65 14.35 -5.68
C GLY A 87 7.35 13.58 -5.89
N LEU A 88 7.25 12.77 -6.97
CA LEU A 88 6.01 12.08 -7.37
C LEU A 88 5.37 11.29 -6.22
N TYR A 89 6.21 10.62 -5.43
CA TYR A 89 5.81 9.85 -4.26
C TYR A 89 5.91 10.60 -2.93
N GLY A 90 6.52 11.79 -2.90
CA GLY A 90 6.82 12.55 -1.66
C GLY A 90 5.58 13.03 -0.89
N ARG A 91 4.39 12.96 -1.50
CA ARG A 91 3.12 13.33 -0.87
C ARG A 91 2.44 12.20 -0.09
N PHE A 92 2.95 10.97 -0.20
CA PHE A 92 2.37 9.81 0.46
C PHE A 92 3.15 9.49 1.74
N ALA A 93 2.45 9.33 2.85
CA ALA A 93 3.08 9.02 4.14
C ALA A 93 3.14 7.51 4.42
N SER A 94 2.34 6.72 3.71
CA SER A 94 2.29 5.27 3.85
C SER A 94 2.01 4.60 2.51
N VAL A 95 2.50 3.37 2.40
CA VAL A 95 2.28 2.50 1.23
C VAL A 95 1.70 1.19 1.75
N ALA A 96 0.57 0.78 1.18
CA ALA A 96 0.00 -0.55 1.35
C ALA A 96 0.09 -1.29 0.02
N SER A 97 0.53 -2.54 0.03
CA SER A 97 0.69 -3.33 -1.19
C SER A 97 0.33 -4.80 -0.95
N VAL A 98 0.02 -5.53 -2.02
CA VAL A 98 -0.20 -6.97 -1.97
C VAL A 98 0.31 -7.66 -3.24
N SER A 99 0.87 -8.86 -3.10
CA SER A 99 1.29 -9.72 -4.21
C SER A 99 2.20 -8.98 -5.22
N GLY A 100 1.89 -8.97 -6.51
CA GLY A 100 2.69 -8.28 -7.54
C GLY A 100 2.88 -6.77 -7.29
N GLY A 101 1.93 -6.11 -6.60
CA GLY A 101 2.11 -4.72 -6.18
C GLY A 101 3.19 -4.56 -5.11
N THR A 102 3.44 -5.60 -4.30
CA THR A 102 4.54 -5.64 -3.32
C THR A 102 5.89 -5.77 -4.01
N TRP A 103 5.99 -6.51 -5.12
CA TRP A 103 7.23 -6.57 -5.91
C TRP A 103 7.60 -5.18 -6.43
N PHE A 104 6.65 -4.51 -7.10
CA PHE A 104 6.87 -3.14 -7.57
C PHE A 104 7.20 -2.15 -6.44
N ALA A 105 6.50 -2.23 -5.31
CA ALA A 105 6.79 -1.39 -4.16
C ALA A 105 8.22 -1.63 -3.62
N ALA A 106 8.62 -2.89 -3.46
CA ALA A 106 9.94 -3.24 -2.97
C ALA A 106 11.04 -2.78 -3.94
N GLU A 107 10.84 -2.96 -5.24
CA GLU A 107 11.76 -2.48 -6.27
C GLU A 107 11.93 -0.95 -6.22
N LEU A 108 10.83 -0.19 -6.14
CA LEU A 108 10.92 1.27 -6.00
C LEU A 108 11.62 1.74 -4.71
N ILE A 109 11.48 0.98 -3.60
CA ILE A 109 12.03 1.38 -2.31
C ILE A 109 13.51 0.97 -2.18
N TYR A 110 13.89 -0.19 -2.72
CA TYR A 110 15.17 -0.83 -2.38
C TYR A 110 16.09 -1.11 -3.59
N SER A 111 15.64 -0.89 -4.84
CA SER A 111 16.41 -1.22 -6.04
C SER A 111 16.76 0.03 -6.85
N GLU A 112 18.00 0.51 -6.72
CA GLU A 112 18.51 1.62 -7.52
C GLU A 112 18.48 1.32 -9.03
N GLN A 113 18.73 0.07 -9.41
CA GLN A 113 18.69 -0.38 -10.81
C GLN A 113 17.28 -0.30 -11.39
N PHE A 114 16.26 -0.66 -10.61
CA PHE A 114 14.87 -0.55 -11.04
C PHE A 114 14.43 0.92 -11.12
N VAL A 115 14.84 1.75 -10.16
CA VAL A 115 14.60 3.20 -10.22
C VAL A 115 15.19 3.80 -11.49
N ALA A 116 16.46 3.49 -11.80
CA ALA A 116 17.10 3.94 -13.03
C ALA A 116 16.35 3.48 -14.28
N LEU A 117 15.92 2.21 -14.33
CA LEU A 117 15.09 1.69 -15.42
C LEU A 117 13.80 2.50 -15.59
N VAL A 118 13.06 2.79 -14.52
CA VAL A 118 11.81 3.58 -14.57
C VAL A 118 12.06 5.02 -15.03
N GLU A 119 13.17 5.63 -14.61
CA GLU A 119 13.59 6.96 -15.04
C GLU A 119 13.98 6.97 -16.53
N GLU A 120 14.72 5.98 -17.01
CA GLU A 120 15.04 5.79 -18.43
C GLU A 120 13.78 5.55 -19.28
N MET A 121 12.82 4.75 -18.77
CA MET A 121 11.51 4.58 -19.40
C MET A 121 10.74 5.90 -19.53
N ALA A 122 10.95 6.86 -18.61
CA ALA A 122 10.32 8.18 -18.68
C ALA A 122 11.00 9.09 -19.71
N VAL A 123 12.31 8.93 -19.94
CA VAL A 123 13.05 9.62 -21.00
C VAL A 123 12.62 9.13 -22.38
N SER A 124 12.43 7.82 -22.54
CA SER A 124 12.10 7.19 -23.82
C SER A 124 10.82 6.33 -23.76
N PRO A 125 9.62 6.95 -23.67
CA PRO A 125 8.36 6.21 -23.51
C PRO A 125 8.07 5.18 -24.62
N ALA A 126 8.52 5.45 -25.85
CA ALA A 126 8.36 4.53 -26.98
C ALA A 126 9.11 3.20 -26.77
N GLU A 127 10.25 3.23 -26.06
CA GLU A 127 11.09 2.06 -25.80
C GLU A 127 10.78 1.42 -24.44
N ALA A 128 9.91 2.02 -23.63
CA ALA A 128 9.71 1.65 -22.23
C ALA A 128 9.30 0.17 -22.05
N ALA A 129 8.43 -0.34 -22.94
CA ALA A 129 7.99 -1.73 -22.90
C ALA A 129 9.14 -2.70 -23.20
N ALA A 130 9.98 -2.40 -24.20
CA ALA A 130 11.13 -3.21 -24.57
C ALA A 130 12.18 -3.21 -23.45
N MET A 131 12.50 -2.04 -22.89
CA MET A 131 13.44 -1.89 -21.78
C MET A 131 12.99 -2.68 -20.54
N HIS A 132 11.73 -2.53 -20.13
CA HIS A 132 11.19 -3.23 -18.96
C HIS A 132 11.19 -4.75 -19.15
N ARG A 133 10.84 -5.21 -20.35
CA ARG A 133 10.87 -6.64 -20.69
C ARG A 133 12.30 -7.19 -20.55
N ALA A 134 13.26 -6.59 -21.24
CA ALA A 134 14.64 -7.08 -21.29
C ALA A 134 15.36 -7.00 -19.93
N ARG A 135 15.14 -5.93 -19.16
CA ARG A 135 15.92 -5.65 -17.95
C ARG A 135 15.28 -6.13 -16.65
N TRP A 136 13.98 -6.38 -16.63
CA TRP A 136 13.29 -6.81 -15.40
C TRP A 136 12.48 -8.09 -15.58
N THR A 137 11.83 -8.30 -16.73
CA THR A 137 10.93 -9.45 -16.91
C THR A 137 11.69 -10.72 -17.31
N GLU A 138 12.51 -10.65 -18.35
CA GLU A 138 13.25 -11.80 -18.88
C GLU A 138 14.27 -12.40 -17.90
N PRO A 139 14.98 -11.64 -17.05
CA PRO A 139 15.88 -12.23 -16.04
C PRO A 139 15.18 -13.09 -14.98
N LEU A 140 13.84 -13.02 -14.89
CA LEU A 140 13.03 -13.75 -13.91
C LEU A 140 12.26 -14.93 -14.51
N LEU A 141 12.42 -15.19 -15.82
CA LEU A 141 11.80 -16.28 -16.57
C LEU A 141 12.83 -17.34 -16.96
#